data_AF-A0A917TV17-F1
#
_entry.id   AF-A0A917TV17-F1
#
_cell.length_a   1.000
_cell.length_b   1.000
_cell.length_c   1.000
_cell.angle_alpha   90.00
_cell.angle_beta   90.00
_cell.angle_gamma   90.00
#
_symmetry.space_group_name_H-M   'P 1'
#
loop_
_entity.id
_entity.type
_entity.pdbx_description
1 polymer ?
#
loop_
_entity_poly.entity_id
_entity_poly.type
_entity_poly.pdbx_seq_one_letter_code
_entity_poly.pdbx_strand_id
1 'polypeptide(L)'
;MKSGTSVKIKKNGRINKYYLFCNSCGCEYAFDENNKLLERTYFIKCYNEVKSLSDEIHLRNLEIKTGLSMEQIKRCFAYYRTRDVLSWDIIGEEVIVQPSTLNDIIMALKQKEKLNIIKKWNCFKNYTEYLTYRYHQDIVTILQHKYSKHKKVKQEVRNIEKVNEILKEMFTKDESITILSVCTKAGISPETARLWGWNTFIAHDKKNQKLKRELDRKNECYQLVDELLERSNRRITSEEIYRHLGVGRTVLWRFAPEVTSYITNRLKGHNKFTGEDMWNYHTKGE
;
A
#
# COMPACT_ATOMS: atom_id res chain seq x y z
N MET A 1 -0.66 18.59 7.86
CA MET A 1 0.07 17.40 7.35
C MET A 1 -0.09 17.34 5.84
N LYS A 2 0.99 17.31 5.05
CA LYS A 2 0.92 17.12 3.58
C LYS A 2 1.56 15.78 3.25
N SER A 3 0.79 14.83 2.71
CA SER A 3 1.26 13.50 2.36
C SER A 3 1.79 13.46 0.93
N GLY A 4 3.05 13.07 0.77
CA GLY A 4 3.60 12.68 -0.52
C GLY A 4 3.23 11.22 -0.78
N THR A 5 2.41 10.94 -1.80
CA THR A 5 1.97 9.58 -2.11
C THR A 5 3.07 8.84 -2.88
N SER A 6 3.81 7.98 -2.21
CA SER A 6 4.61 6.95 -2.86
C SER A 6 4.60 5.69 -1.99
N VAL A 7 4.02 4.60 -2.49
CA VAL A 7 4.17 3.28 -1.86
C VAL A 7 5.61 2.83 -2.08
N LYS A 8 6.34 2.47 -1.03
CA LYS A 8 7.66 1.82 -1.16
C LYS A 8 7.59 0.42 -0.58
N ILE A 9 7.88 -0.56 -1.44
CA ILE A 9 8.07 -1.96 -1.06
C ILE A 9 9.54 -2.13 -0.71
N LYS A 10 9.84 -2.55 0.53
CA LYS A 10 11.22 -2.86 0.96
C LYS A 10 11.68 -4.18 0.33
N LYS A 11 13.00 -4.40 0.26
CA LYS A 11 13.59 -5.66 -0.26
C LYS A 11 13.09 -6.94 0.44
N ASN A 12 12.57 -6.82 1.66
CA ASN A 12 11.98 -7.91 2.44
C ASN A 12 10.46 -8.03 2.29
N GLY A 13 9.85 -7.40 1.28
CA GLY A 13 8.41 -7.48 1.00
C GLY A 13 7.54 -6.53 1.83
N ARG A 14 8.05 -5.92 2.91
CA ARG A 14 7.26 -5.00 3.75
C ARG A 14 6.82 -3.76 2.98
N ILE A 15 5.55 -3.40 3.13
CA ILE A 15 4.92 -2.28 2.42
C ILE A 15 4.79 -1.09 3.38
N ASN A 16 5.46 0.02 3.05
CA ASN A 16 5.21 1.29 3.70
C ASN A 16 4.26 2.13 2.84
N LYS A 17 3.03 2.36 3.32
CA LYS A 17 1.99 3.18 2.70
C LYS A 17 2.04 4.61 3.27
N TYR A 18 1.88 5.62 2.40
CA TYR A 18 1.80 7.07 2.72
C TYR A 18 2.94 7.66 3.57
N TYR A 19 3.66 8.63 3.01
CA TYR A 19 4.75 9.31 3.71
C TYR A 19 4.24 10.60 4.34
N LEU A 20 4.42 10.72 5.65
CA LEU A 20 4.12 11.90 6.43
C LEU A 20 5.41 12.47 7.00
N PHE A 21 5.45 13.77 7.21
CA PHE A 21 6.56 14.43 7.88
C PHE A 21 6.03 15.51 8.83
N CYS A 22 6.75 15.73 9.92
CA CYS A 22 6.48 16.82 10.85
C CYS A 22 7.22 18.07 10.40
N ASN A 23 6.48 19.17 10.20
CA ASN A 23 7.03 20.47 9.81
C ASN A 23 7.81 21.16 10.95
N SER A 24 7.60 20.73 12.19
CA SER A 24 8.26 21.30 13.36
C SER A 24 9.56 20.56 13.66
N CYS A 25 9.49 19.24 13.86
CA CYS A 25 10.65 18.47 14.32
C CYS A 25 11.37 17.69 13.20
N GLY A 26 10.95 17.78 11.94
CA GLY A 26 11.69 17.07 10.89
C GLY A 26 11.40 15.57 10.76
N CYS A 27 10.76 14.95 11.76
CA CYS A 27 10.51 13.51 11.80
C CYS A 27 9.68 13.03 10.59
N GLU A 28 10.08 11.88 10.04
CA GLU A 28 9.36 11.22 8.95
C GLU A 28 8.59 10.01 9.47
N TYR A 29 7.39 9.77 8.94
CA TYR A 29 6.54 8.66 9.30
C TYR A 29 5.98 7.96 8.06
N ALA A 30 5.60 6.70 8.23
CA ALA A 30 4.81 5.95 7.25
C ALA A 30 3.89 4.95 7.94
N PHE A 31 2.83 4.55 7.26
CA PHE A 31 2.00 3.43 7.70
C PHE A 31 2.61 2.11 7.23
N ASP A 32 2.61 1.11 8.10
CA ASP A 32 2.97 -0.26 7.71
C ASP A 32 1.79 -1.00 7.03
N GLU A 33 1.99 -2.28 6.75
CA GLU A 33 0.98 -3.17 6.16
C GLU A 33 -0.28 -3.31 7.02
N ASN A 34 -0.18 -3.09 8.33
CA ASN A 34 -1.27 -3.18 9.31
C ASN A 34 -1.88 -1.81 9.63
N ASN A 35 -1.58 -0.77 8.85
CA ASN A 35 -1.99 0.63 9.09
C ASN A 35 -1.51 1.20 10.43
N LYS A 36 -0.40 0.70 10.99
CA LYS A 36 0.23 1.31 12.15
C LYS A 36 1.21 2.40 11.71
N LEU A 37 1.14 3.57 12.35
CA LEU A 37 2.07 4.67 12.08
C LEU A 37 3.44 4.34 12.67
N LEU A 38 4.48 4.34 11.82
CA LEU A 38 5.86 4.07 12.19
C LEU A 38 6.75 5.28 11.88
N GLU A 39 7.59 5.65 12.82
CA GLU A 39 8.66 6.63 12.60
C GLU A 39 9.77 6.02 11.71
N ARG A 40 10.20 6.75 10.68
CA ARG A 40 11.26 6.34 9.74
C ARG A 40 12.60 7.02 10.00
N THR A 41 12.59 8.14 10.71
CA THR A 41 13.80 8.87 11.14
C THR A 41 14.49 8.18 12.30
N TYR A 42 13.71 7.46 13.14
CA TYR A 42 14.15 6.79 14.37
C TYR A 42 14.66 7.75 15.45
N PHE A 43 14.41 9.07 15.34
CA PHE A 43 14.79 10.06 16.33
C PHE A 43 14.03 9.84 17.64
N ILE A 44 12.72 9.62 17.59
CA ILE A 44 11.95 9.39 18.82
C ILE A 44 12.35 8.07 19.45
N LYS A 45 12.47 7.02 18.63
CA LYS A 45 12.93 5.71 19.13
C LYS A 45 14.30 5.82 19.78
N CYS A 46 15.29 6.36 19.06
CA CYS A 46 16.65 6.48 19.58
C CYS A 46 16.70 7.32 20.85
N TYR A 47 16.03 8.46 20.91
CA TYR A 47 15.98 9.31 22.11
C TYR A 47 15.45 8.53 23.33
N ASN A 48 14.35 7.79 23.18
CA ASN A 48 13.78 7.04 24.30
C ASN A 48 14.71 5.95 24.83
N GLU A 49 15.50 5.31 23.97
CA GLU A 49 16.45 4.29 24.38
C GLU A 49 17.73 4.87 25.01
N VAL A 50 18.05 6.14 24.71
CA VAL A 50 19.32 6.76 25.15
C VAL A 50 19.17 7.83 26.23
N LYS A 51 18.00 8.42 26.43
CA LYS A 51 17.77 9.53 27.39
C LYS A 51 18.08 9.20 28.86
N SER A 52 18.14 7.92 29.21
CA SER A 52 18.36 7.44 30.59
C SER A 52 19.73 6.78 30.78
N LEU A 53 20.60 6.92 29.79
CA LEU A 53 21.94 6.36 29.82
C LEU A 53 22.90 7.38 30.44
N SER A 54 24.04 6.90 30.97
CA SER A 54 25.15 7.77 31.38
C SER A 54 25.98 8.19 30.17
N ASP A 55 26.74 9.28 30.31
CA ASP A 55 27.50 9.92 29.22
C ASP A 55 28.61 9.03 28.62
N GLU A 56 29.00 7.94 29.29
CA GLU A 56 30.14 7.09 28.94
C GLU A 56 29.78 5.80 28.15
N ILE A 57 28.80 5.84 27.26
CA ILE A 57 28.41 4.64 26.50
C ILE A 57 29.07 4.58 25.12
N HIS A 58 29.92 3.57 24.93
CA HIS A 58 30.49 3.23 23.62
C HIS A 58 29.42 2.94 22.56
N LEU A 59 29.63 3.46 21.34
CA LEU A 59 28.72 3.33 20.19
C LEU A 59 28.29 1.89 19.84
N ARG A 60 29.14 0.88 20.03
CA ARG A 60 28.78 -0.53 19.79
C ARG A 60 27.70 -1.03 20.75
N ASN A 61 27.70 -0.55 21.99
CA ASN A 61 26.70 -0.92 22.99
C ASN A 61 25.32 -0.30 22.66
N LEU A 62 25.32 0.83 21.94
CA LEU A 62 24.09 1.47 21.47
C LEU A 62 23.39 0.68 20.36
N GLU A 63 24.11 0.02 19.45
CA GLU A 63 23.48 -0.82 18.42
C GLU A 63 22.69 -1.96 19.03
N ILE A 64 23.29 -2.66 20.00
CA ILE A 64 22.66 -3.77 20.71
C ILE A 64 21.43 -3.28 21.49
N LYS A 65 21.56 -2.18 22.23
CA LYS A 65 20.50 -1.66 23.10
C LYS A 65 19.34 -1.08 22.32
N THR A 66 19.61 -0.31 21.27
CA THR A 66 18.57 0.37 20.48
C THR A 66 17.98 -0.50 19.36
N GLY A 67 18.70 -1.56 18.96
CA GLY A 67 18.39 -2.33 17.75
C GLY A 67 18.44 -1.48 16.47
N LEU A 68 19.18 -0.37 16.48
CA LEU A 68 19.42 0.50 15.34
C LEU A 68 20.82 0.23 14.78
N SER A 69 20.98 0.37 13.47
CA SER A 69 22.30 0.32 12.85
C SER A 69 23.14 1.55 13.21
N MET A 70 24.45 1.41 13.15
CA MET A 70 25.41 2.49 13.40
C MET A 70 25.10 3.76 12.58
N GLU A 71 24.67 3.60 11.32
CA GLU A 71 24.29 4.72 10.46
C GLU A 71 23.02 5.42 10.96
N GLN A 72 22.04 4.66 11.46
CA GLN A 72 20.83 5.23 12.06
C GLN A 72 21.18 6.00 13.33
N ILE A 73 22.06 5.44 14.17
CA ILE A 73 22.53 6.07 15.41
C ILE A 73 23.26 7.39 15.10
N LYS A 74 24.27 7.38 14.22
CA LYS A 74 25.01 8.59 13.81
C LYS A 74 24.10 9.72 13.34
N ARG A 75 23.09 9.37 12.54
CA ARG A 75 22.06 10.32 12.10
C ARG A 75 21.25 10.89 13.27
N CYS A 76 20.83 10.08 14.23
CA CYS A 76 20.03 10.54 15.37
C CYS A 76 20.82 11.53 16.23
N PHE A 77 22.09 11.23 16.52
CA PHE A 77 22.96 12.12 17.28
C PHE A 77 23.26 13.43 16.54
N ALA A 78 23.52 13.38 15.23
CA ALA A 78 23.64 14.60 14.43
C ALA A 78 22.38 15.47 14.49
N TYR A 79 21.19 14.84 14.47
CA TYR A 79 19.92 15.53 14.64
C TYR A 79 19.76 16.16 16.03
N TYR A 80 20.11 15.47 17.11
CA TYR A 80 20.02 15.99 18.48
C TYR A 80 21.00 17.13 18.75
N ARG A 81 22.22 17.03 18.22
CA ARG A 81 23.26 18.05 18.36
C ARG A 81 22.80 19.42 17.84
N THR A 82 22.07 19.44 16.73
CA THR A 82 21.55 20.69 16.13
C THR A 82 20.31 21.26 16.85
N ARG A 83 19.85 20.63 17.93
CA ARG A 83 18.62 20.98 18.66
C ARG A 83 18.83 21.03 20.17
N ASP A 84 20.07 20.91 20.62
CA ASP A 84 20.47 20.92 22.03
C ASP A 84 19.65 19.93 22.91
N VAL A 85 19.26 18.79 22.32
CA VAL A 85 18.39 17.79 23.00
C VAL A 85 19.20 16.86 23.90
N LEU A 86 20.47 16.60 23.55
CA LEU A 86 21.40 15.75 24.30
C LEU A 86 22.81 16.32 24.16
N SER A 87 23.50 16.55 25.29
CA SER A 87 24.86 17.11 25.36
C SER A 87 25.95 16.02 25.29
N TRP A 88 25.71 14.98 24.50
CA TRP A 88 26.51 13.77 24.52
C TRP A 88 27.69 13.83 23.54
N ASP A 89 28.91 13.80 24.07
CA ASP A 89 30.18 13.69 23.31
C ASP A 89 30.41 12.31 22.66
N ILE A 90 29.38 11.47 22.64
CA ILE A 90 29.42 10.04 22.30
C ILE A 90 29.82 9.77 20.85
N ILE A 91 29.75 10.77 19.95
CA ILE A 91 30.13 10.61 18.54
C ILE A 91 31.12 11.69 18.12
N GLY A 92 32.38 11.45 18.47
CA GLY A 92 33.55 12.16 17.96
C GLY A 92 33.66 13.60 18.45
N GLU A 93 34.55 14.34 17.79
CA GLU A 93 34.80 15.76 18.10
C GLU A 93 33.51 16.59 18.05
N GLU A 94 33.44 17.58 18.94
CA GLU A 94 32.40 18.60 18.91
C GLU A 94 32.37 19.28 17.53
N VAL A 95 31.19 19.27 16.91
CA VAL A 95 30.98 19.92 15.62
C VAL A 95 30.17 21.18 15.86
N ILE A 96 30.82 22.33 15.69
CA ILE A 96 30.18 23.64 15.72
C ILE A 96 29.73 24.00 14.31
N VAL A 97 28.43 24.22 14.14
CA VAL A 97 27.82 24.62 12.86
C VAL A 97 28.27 26.04 12.52
N GLN A 98 29.06 26.19 11.46
CA GLN A 98 29.51 27.49 10.97
C GLN A 98 28.40 28.14 10.13
N PRO A 99 27.99 29.40 10.44
CA PRO A 99 26.93 30.08 9.70
C PRO A 99 27.20 30.22 8.20
N SER A 100 28.45 30.45 7.80
CA SER A 100 28.85 30.56 6.39
C SER A 100 28.61 29.25 5.63
N THR A 101 29.17 28.15 6.13
CA THR A 101 29.00 26.81 5.54
C THR A 101 27.52 26.40 5.49
N LEU A 102 26.75 26.69 6.54
CA LEU A 102 25.31 26.42 6.55
C LEU A 102 24.59 27.19 5.44
N ASN A 103 24.89 28.48 5.28
CA ASN A 103 24.31 29.31 4.24
C ASN A 103 24.66 28.81 2.83
N ASP A 104 25.90 28.39 2.59
CA ASP A 104 26.32 27.83 1.31
C ASP A 104 25.53 26.57 0.95
N ILE A 105 25.33 25.68 1.91
CA ILE A 105 24.51 24.47 1.72
C ILE A 105 23.05 24.85 1.44
N ILE A 106 22.50 25.83 2.17
CA ILE A 106 21.13 26.34 1.95
C ILE A 106 20.98 26.87 0.52
N MET A 107 21.95 27.67 0.04
CA MET A 107 21.94 28.22 -1.32
C MET A 107 22.02 27.11 -2.37
N ALA A 108 22.94 26.17 -2.24
CA ALA A 108 23.08 25.02 -3.13
C ALA A 108 21.79 24.20 -3.21
N LEU A 109 21.15 23.93 -2.06
CA LEU A 109 19.88 23.21 -2.03
C LEU A 109 18.74 23.99 -2.70
N LYS A 110 18.68 25.32 -2.53
CA LYS A 110 17.72 26.19 -3.23
C LYS A 110 17.95 26.18 -4.76
N GLN A 111 19.20 26.09 -5.19
CA GLN A 111 19.61 25.90 -6.60
C GLN A 111 19.43 24.45 -7.11
N LYS A 112 18.78 23.59 -6.33
CA LYS A 112 18.47 22.18 -6.64
C LYS A 112 19.69 21.25 -6.71
N GLU A 113 20.82 21.63 -6.11
CA GLU A 113 21.93 20.71 -5.94
C GLU A 113 21.52 19.50 -5.08
N LYS A 114 22.08 18.34 -5.40
CA LYS A 114 21.76 17.07 -4.74
C LYS A 114 22.65 16.89 -3.50
N LEU A 115 22.09 16.38 -2.41
CA LEU A 115 22.84 16.08 -1.18
C LEU A 115 24.04 15.16 -1.40
N ASN A 116 24.01 14.26 -2.39
CA ASN A 116 25.14 13.39 -2.71
C ASN A 116 26.33 14.13 -3.34
N ILE A 117 26.08 15.30 -3.94
CA ILE A 117 27.14 16.19 -4.45
C ILE A 117 27.67 17.02 -3.27
N ILE A 118 26.78 17.65 -2.51
CA ILE A 118 27.13 18.42 -1.31
C ILE A 118 27.97 17.57 -0.36
N LYS A 119 27.61 16.30 -0.09
CA LYS A 119 28.38 15.37 0.76
C LYS A 119 29.87 15.26 0.39
N LYS A 120 30.25 15.55 -0.87
CA LYS A 120 31.62 15.45 -1.38
C LYS A 120 32.39 16.78 -1.33
N TRP A 121 31.79 17.86 -0.85
CA TRP A 121 32.49 19.13 -0.70
C TRP A 121 33.63 19.00 0.30
N ASN A 122 34.75 19.67 0.03
CA ASN A 122 35.97 19.59 0.84
C ASN A 122 35.87 20.36 2.17
N CYS A 123 34.76 21.05 2.42
CA CYS A 123 34.54 21.87 3.62
C CYS A 123 34.21 21.04 4.88
N PHE A 124 33.93 19.75 4.75
CA PHE A 124 33.67 18.87 5.89
C PHE A 124 34.94 18.13 6.29
N LYS A 125 35.34 18.24 7.56
CA LYS A 125 36.45 17.50 8.16
C LYS A 125 36.19 15.99 8.14
N ASN A 126 34.94 15.59 8.39
CA ASN A 126 34.55 14.19 8.44
C ASN A 126 33.05 13.98 8.13
N TYR A 127 32.64 12.71 8.07
CA TYR A 127 31.25 12.36 7.77
C TYR A 127 30.26 12.82 8.85
N THR A 128 30.68 12.86 10.12
CA THR A 128 29.84 13.32 11.24
C THR A 128 29.55 14.81 11.12
N GLU A 129 30.52 15.61 10.68
CA GLU A 129 30.30 17.04 10.41
C GLU A 129 29.28 17.24 9.30
N TYR A 130 29.41 16.54 8.17
CA TYR A 130 28.40 16.56 7.11
C TYR A 130 27.00 16.18 7.62
N LEU A 131 26.89 15.12 8.45
CA LEU A 131 25.60 14.72 9.02
C LEU A 131 25.00 15.82 9.90
N THR A 132 25.84 16.54 10.67
CA THR A 132 25.41 17.65 11.52
C THR A 132 24.75 18.74 10.68
N TYR A 133 25.39 19.19 9.59
CA TYR A 133 24.76 20.14 8.66
C TYR A 133 23.50 19.56 7.99
N ARG A 134 23.55 18.30 7.53
CA ARG A 134 22.42 17.64 6.86
C ARG A 134 21.14 17.61 7.71
N TYR A 135 21.27 17.41 9.02
CA TYR A 135 20.14 17.32 9.94
C TYR A 135 19.84 18.63 10.70
N HIS A 136 20.57 19.71 10.38
CA HIS A 136 20.25 21.05 10.84
C HIS A 136 18.80 21.43 10.47
N GLN A 137 18.12 22.15 11.36
CA GLN A 137 16.70 22.47 11.23
C GLN A 137 16.35 23.14 9.90
N ASP A 138 17.16 24.11 9.46
CA ASP A 138 16.94 24.82 8.20
C ASP A 138 17.07 23.92 6.97
N ILE A 139 18.06 23.02 6.98
CA ILE A 139 18.30 22.07 5.91
C ILE A 139 17.15 21.07 5.82
N VAL A 140 16.74 20.50 6.95
CA VAL A 140 15.60 19.57 7.01
C VAL A 140 14.34 20.24 6.48
N THR A 141 14.07 21.49 6.87
CA THR A 141 12.93 22.27 6.39
C THR A 141 12.95 22.44 4.87
N ILE A 142 14.08 22.83 4.29
CA ILE A 142 14.23 22.97 2.83
C ILE A 142 13.98 21.65 2.11
N LEU A 143 14.54 20.54 2.62
CA LEU A 143 14.38 19.22 2.03
C LEU A 143 12.91 18.77 2.07
N GLN A 144 12.21 19.02 3.18
CA GLN A 144 10.78 18.71 3.32
C GLN A 144 9.91 19.51 2.34
N HIS A 145 10.20 20.80 2.14
CA HIS A 145 9.48 21.62 1.17
C HIS A 145 9.65 21.14 -0.28
N LYS A 146 10.76 20.46 -0.63
CA LYS A 146 10.92 19.82 -1.95
C LYS A 146 9.88 18.70 -2.17
N TYR A 147 9.55 17.92 -1.13
CA TYR A 147 8.56 16.84 -1.22
C TYR A 147 7.11 17.35 -1.33
N SER A 148 6.81 18.53 -0.80
CA SER A 148 5.47 19.16 -0.92
C SER A 148 5.16 19.72 -2.32
N LYS A 149 6.15 19.83 -3.21
CA LYS A 149 6.00 20.46 -4.54
C LYS A 149 5.68 19.47 -5.67
N HIS A 150 5.13 18.28 -5.38
CA HIS A 150 4.36 17.59 -6.42
C HIS A 150 3.10 18.44 -6.67
N LYS A 151 3.17 19.36 -7.63
CA LYS A 151 1.99 20.01 -8.19
C LYS A 151 1.01 18.89 -8.52
N LYS A 152 -0.14 18.84 -7.84
CA LYS A 152 -1.33 18.27 -8.44
C LYS A 152 -1.54 19.11 -9.70
N VAL A 153 -1.01 18.66 -10.83
CA VAL A 153 -1.43 19.19 -12.11
C VAL A 153 -2.92 18.94 -12.11
N LYS A 154 -3.75 20.00 -12.08
CA LYS A 154 -5.17 19.86 -12.40
C LYS A 154 -5.16 19.30 -13.82
N GLN A 155 -5.32 17.99 -13.94
CA GLN A 155 -5.50 17.37 -15.25
C GLN A 155 -6.86 17.81 -15.71
N GLU A 156 -6.85 18.70 -16.71
CA GLU A 156 -8.02 19.01 -17.49
C GLU A 156 -8.44 17.71 -18.19
N VAL A 157 -9.63 17.21 -17.85
CA VAL A 157 -10.15 16.01 -18.47
C VAL A 157 -10.56 16.34 -19.90
N ARG A 158 -9.99 15.64 -20.88
CA ARG A 158 -10.26 15.86 -22.31
C ARG A 158 -10.99 14.68 -22.90
N ASN A 159 -11.79 14.90 -23.95
CA ASN A 159 -12.44 13.84 -24.73
C ASN A 159 -13.24 12.85 -23.85
N ILE A 160 -14.04 13.38 -22.90
CA ILE A 160 -14.83 12.58 -21.95
C ILE A 160 -15.83 11.67 -22.66
N GLU A 161 -16.49 12.19 -23.69
CA GLU A 161 -17.47 11.45 -24.49
C GLU A 161 -16.82 10.21 -25.11
N LYS A 162 -15.66 10.38 -25.77
CA LYS A 162 -14.91 9.28 -26.39
C LYS A 162 -14.53 8.17 -25.40
N VAL A 163 -14.03 8.52 -24.21
CA VAL A 163 -13.67 7.48 -23.21
C VAL A 163 -14.92 6.78 -22.67
N ASN A 164 -16.01 7.51 -22.43
CA ASN A 164 -17.26 6.91 -21.95
C ASN A 164 -17.89 5.98 -23.00
N GLU A 165 -17.84 6.32 -24.28
CA GLU A 165 -18.31 5.46 -25.36
C GLU A 165 -17.52 4.14 -25.43
N ILE A 166 -16.19 4.23 -25.39
CA ILE A 166 -15.32 3.04 -25.41
C ILE A 166 -15.60 2.16 -24.19
N LEU A 167 -15.69 2.76 -23.00
CA LEU A 167 -15.96 2.02 -21.77
C LEU A 167 -17.34 1.35 -21.81
N LYS A 168 -18.37 2.05 -22.31
CA LYS A 168 -19.73 1.50 -22.48
C LYS A 168 -19.74 0.33 -23.46
N GLU A 169 -19.05 0.45 -24.59
CA GLU A 169 -18.92 -0.62 -25.58
C GLU A 169 -18.24 -1.85 -24.97
N MET A 170 -17.10 -1.65 -24.29
CA MET A 170 -16.37 -2.72 -23.62
C MET A 170 -17.21 -3.41 -22.55
N PHE A 171 -17.98 -2.64 -21.79
CA PHE A 171 -18.87 -3.19 -20.77
C PHE A 171 -20.01 -4.01 -21.38
N THR A 172 -20.55 -3.57 -22.52
CA THR A 172 -21.65 -4.25 -23.22
C THR A 172 -21.19 -5.56 -23.87
N LYS A 173 -19.97 -5.58 -24.42
CA LYS A 173 -19.36 -6.75 -25.06
C LYS A 173 -18.65 -7.69 -24.08
N ASP A 174 -18.71 -7.41 -22.78
CA ASP A 174 -17.94 -8.08 -21.73
C ASP A 174 -16.42 -8.17 -22.02
N GLU A 175 -15.86 -7.15 -22.66
CA GLU A 175 -14.42 -7.06 -22.89
C GLU A 175 -13.70 -6.53 -21.64
N SER A 176 -12.57 -7.14 -21.27
CA SER A 176 -11.86 -6.76 -20.03
C SER A 176 -11.34 -5.32 -20.06
N ILE A 177 -11.79 -4.49 -19.12
CA ILE A 177 -11.41 -3.08 -19.02
C ILE A 177 -10.03 -2.95 -18.35
N THR A 178 -9.04 -2.54 -19.14
CA THR A 178 -7.69 -2.22 -18.70
C THR A 178 -7.22 -0.93 -19.38
N ILE A 179 -6.17 -0.29 -18.86
CA ILE A 179 -5.63 0.90 -19.51
C ILE A 179 -5.15 0.60 -20.93
N LEU A 180 -4.52 -0.56 -21.13
CA LEU A 180 -4.01 -0.97 -22.43
C LEU A 180 -5.15 -1.20 -23.42
N SER A 181 -6.18 -1.98 -23.05
CA SER A 181 -7.30 -2.27 -23.94
C SER A 181 -8.08 -1.00 -24.34
N VAL A 182 -8.29 -0.07 -23.40
CA VAL A 182 -8.94 1.22 -23.68
C VAL A 182 -8.07 2.07 -24.61
N CYS A 183 -6.75 2.13 -24.38
CA CYS A 183 -5.81 2.86 -25.23
C CYS A 183 -5.75 2.28 -26.64
N THR A 184 -5.75 0.95 -26.77
CA THR A 184 -5.77 0.25 -28.06
C THR A 184 -7.02 0.61 -28.85
N LYS A 185 -8.22 0.56 -28.23
CA LYS A 185 -9.47 0.97 -28.91
C LYS A 185 -9.49 2.46 -29.26
N ALA A 186 -8.90 3.30 -28.42
CA ALA A 186 -8.87 4.74 -28.64
C ALA A 186 -7.83 5.18 -29.69
N GLY A 187 -6.87 4.32 -30.05
CA GLY A 187 -5.74 4.63 -30.93
C GLY A 187 -4.71 5.57 -30.30
N ILE A 188 -4.51 5.51 -28.98
CA ILE A 188 -3.59 6.40 -28.24
C ILE A 188 -2.62 5.64 -27.35
N SER A 189 -1.55 6.30 -26.90
CA SER A 189 -0.63 5.73 -25.91
C SER A 189 -1.19 5.87 -24.47
N PRO A 190 -0.80 4.97 -23.54
CA PRO A 190 -1.16 5.11 -22.12
C PRO A 190 -0.75 6.45 -21.50
N GLU A 191 0.36 7.03 -21.96
CA GLU A 191 0.80 8.34 -21.49
C GLU A 191 -0.14 9.45 -21.97
N THR A 192 -0.67 9.35 -23.19
CA THR A 192 -1.70 10.27 -23.70
C THR A 192 -2.99 10.15 -22.91
N ALA A 193 -3.46 8.93 -22.65
CA ALA A 193 -4.64 8.69 -21.82
C ALA A 193 -4.46 9.25 -20.39
N ARG A 194 -3.24 9.10 -19.83
CA ARG A 194 -2.88 9.70 -18.55
C ARG A 194 -2.94 11.21 -18.63
N LEU A 195 -2.35 11.84 -19.64
CA LEU A 195 -2.37 13.30 -19.84
C LEU A 195 -3.80 13.85 -19.98
N TRP A 196 -4.68 13.11 -20.65
CA TRP A 196 -6.10 13.46 -20.81
C TRP A 196 -6.98 13.17 -19.59
N GLY A 197 -6.41 12.60 -18.51
CA GLY A 197 -7.13 12.34 -17.27
C GLY A 197 -8.07 11.12 -17.32
N TRP A 198 -7.90 10.20 -18.26
CA TRP A 198 -8.81 9.05 -18.43
C TRP A 198 -8.70 7.98 -17.35
N ASN A 199 -7.60 7.96 -16.59
CA ASN A 199 -7.31 6.92 -15.60
C ASN A 199 -8.40 6.77 -14.54
N THR A 200 -9.06 7.85 -14.15
CA THR A 200 -10.14 7.82 -13.16
C THR A 200 -11.37 7.07 -13.67
N PHE A 201 -11.75 7.31 -14.93
CA PHE A 201 -12.89 6.66 -15.60
C PHE A 201 -12.61 5.17 -15.80
N ILE A 202 -11.43 4.83 -16.32
CA ILE A 202 -11.01 3.44 -16.54
C ILE A 202 -10.99 2.67 -15.22
N ALA A 203 -10.48 3.27 -14.14
CA ALA A 203 -10.43 2.63 -12.82
C ALA A 203 -11.83 2.41 -12.22
N HIS A 204 -12.74 3.38 -12.39
CA HIS A 204 -14.12 3.27 -11.96
C HIS A 204 -14.84 2.12 -12.67
N ASP A 205 -14.80 2.09 -14.00
CA ASP A 205 -15.56 1.09 -14.77
C ASP A 205 -14.94 -0.30 -14.68
N LYS A 206 -13.62 -0.41 -14.54
CA LYS A 206 -12.95 -1.68 -14.22
C LYS A 206 -13.46 -2.26 -12.90
N LYS A 207 -13.69 -1.43 -11.88
CA LYS A 207 -14.26 -1.87 -10.60
C LYS A 207 -15.70 -2.34 -10.77
N ASN A 208 -16.51 -1.60 -11.53
CA ASN A 208 -17.90 -1.96 -11.78
C ASN A 208 -18.02 -3.25 -12.60
N GLN A 209 -17.17 -3.45 -13.61
CA GLN A 209 -17.14 -4.69 -14.38
C GLN A 209 -16.79 -5.88 -13.48
N LYS A 210 -15.81 -5.72 -12.58
CA LYS A 210 -15.47 -6.76 -11.61
C LYS A 210 -16.67 -7.12 -10.74
N LEU A 211 -17.34 -6.13 -10.14
CA LEU A 211 -18.51 -6.35 -9.29
C LEU A 211 -19.66 -7.03 -10.05
N LYS A 212 -19.91 -6.61 -11.29
CA LYS A 212 -20.93 -7.24 -12.14
C LYS A 212 -20.59 -8.70 -12.43
N ARG A 213 -19.38 -9.00 -12.89
CA ARG A 213 -18.93 -10.39 -13.15
C ARG A 213 -18.98 -11.25 -11.89
N GLU A 214 -18.65 -10.69 -10.73
CA GLU A 214 -18.77 -11.39 -9.45
C GLU A 214 -20.23 -11.71 -9.11
N LEU A 215 -21.16 -10.80 -9.35
CA LEU A 215 -22.60 -11.01 -9.15
C LEU A 215 -23.18 -12.03 -10.15
N ASP A 216 -22.86 -11.88 -11.44
CA ASP A 216 -23.32 -12.77 -12.50
C ASP A 216 -22.87 -14.21 -12.23
N ARG A 217 -21.61 -14.40 -11.81
CA ARG A 217 -21.09 -15.71 -11.42
C ARG A 217 -21.78 -16.32 -10.20
N LYS A 218 -22.20 -15.50 -9.23
CA LYS A 218 -23.00 -15.99 -8.09
C LYS A 218 -24.38 -16.46 -8.55
N ASN A 219 -25.03 -15.68 -9.41
CA ASN A 219 -26.34 -16.02 -9.97
C ASN A 219 -26.28 -17.31 -10.79
N GLU A 220 -25.25 -17.48 -11.62
CA GLU A 220 -25.00 -18.71 -12.37
C GLU A 220 -24.85 -19.92 -11.42
N CYS A 221 -24.12 -19.77 -10.31
CA CYS A 221 -24.01 -20.85 -9.32
C CYS A 221 -25.37 -21.21 -8.70
N TYR A 222 -26.22 -20.23 -8.39
CA TYR A 222 -27.57 -20.50 -7.88
C TYR A 222 -28.39 -21.29 -8.89
N GLN A 223 -28.41 -20.85 -10.15
CA GLN A 223 -29.14 -21.50 -11.24
C GLN A 223 -28.68 -22.94 -11.46
N LEU A 224 -27.38 -23.19 -11.56
CA LEU A 224 -26.83 -24.54 -11.76
C LEU A 224 -27.15 -25.49 -10.59
N VAL A 225 -27.19 -24.97 -9.36
CA VAL A 225 -27.58 -25.77 -8.18
C VAL A 225 -29.04 -26.17 -8.28
N ASP A 226 -29.92 -25.22 -8.60
CA ASP A 226 -31.35 -25.50 -8.70
C ASP A 226 -31.65 -26.44 -9.87
N GLU A 227 -31.07 -26.22 -11.04
CA GLU A 227 -31.21 -27.11 -12.20
C GLU A 227 -30.78 -28.55 -11.90
N LEU A 228 -29.65 -28.74 -11.19
CA LEU A 228 -29.15 -30.06 -10.84
C LEU A 228 -30.09 -30.78 -9.86
N LEU A 229 -30.59 -30.06 -8.85
CA LEU A 229 -31.49 -30.63 -7.84
C LEU A 229 -32.85 -30.96 -8.46
N GLU A 230 -33.43 -30.06 -9.25
CA GLU A 230 -34.73 -30.26 -9.90
C GLU A 230 -34.74 -31.42 -10.89
N ARG A 231 -33.63 -31.66 -11.60
CA ARG A 231 -33.50 -32.78 -12.54
C ARG A 231 -33.24 -34.14 -11.87
N SER A 232 -32.96 -34.16 -10.57
CA SER A 232 -32.46 -35.35 -9.90
C SER A 232 -33.46 -35.94 -8.91
N ASN A 233 -33.97 -37.12 -9.21
CA ASN A 233 -34.88 -37.87 -8.31
C ASN A 233 -34.15 -38.70 -7.25
N ARG A 234 -32.83 -38.51 -7.10
CA ARG A 234 -31.99 -39.24 -6.15
C ARG A 234 -31.34 -38.30 -5.16
N ARG A 235 -30.82 -38.87 -4.07
CA ARG A 235 -29.92 -38.16 -3.17
C ARG A 235 -28.68 -37.68 -3.93
N ILE A 236 -28.34 -36.41 -3.71
CA ILE A 236 -27.16 -35.76 -4.27
C ILE A 236 -26.17 -35.48 -3.15
N THR A 237 -24.88 -35.72 -3.39
CA THR A 237 -23.84 -35.37 -2.41
C THR A 237 -23.33 -33.95 -2.64
N SER A 238 -22.72 -33.36 -1.60
CA SER A 238 -22.10 -32.02 -1.75
C SER A 238 -21.01 -32.03 -2.83
N GLU A 239 -20.26 -33.11 -2.95
CA GLU A 239 -19.18 -33.25 -3.94
C GLU A 239 -19.70 -33.20 -5.38
N GLU A 240 -20.86 -33.79 -5.66
CA GLU A 240 -21.49 -33.74 -6.98
C GLU A 240 -21.87 -32.31 -7.38
N ILE A 241 -22.41 -31.52 -6.44
CA ILE A 241 -22.75 -30.11 -6.68
C ILE A 241 -21.50 -29.30 -7.02
N TYR A 242 -20.44 -29.39 -6.22
CA TYR A 242 -19.21 -28.63 -6.49
C TYR A 242 -18.53 -29.06 -7.78
N ARG A 243 -18.64 -30.34 -8.15
CA ARG A 243 -18.18 -30.85 -9.45
C ARG A 243 -18.98 -30.26 -10.60
N HIS A 244 -20.31 -30.17 -10.46
CA HIS A 244 -21.20 -29.58 -11.47
C HIS A 244 -20.95 -28.07 -11.64
N LEU A 245 -20.69 -27.36 -10.54
CA LEU A 245 -20.33 -25.94 -10.55
C LEU A 245 -18.93 -25.66 -11.11
N GLY A 246 -18.09 -26.68 -11.30
CA GLY A 246 -16.71 -26.51 -11.75
C GLY A 246 -15.84 -25.70 -10.79
N VAL A 247 -16.21 -25.61 -9.49
CA VAL A 247 -15.49 -24.81 -8.49
C VAL A 247 -15.33 -25.58 -7.18
N GLY A 248 -14.14 -25.53 -6.61
CA GLY A 248 -13.87 -26.15 -5.31
C GLY A 248 -14.61 -25.43 -4.18
N ARG A 249 -15.14 -26.20 -3.20
CA ARG A 249 -15.86 -25.69 -2.02
C ARG A 249 -15.12 -24.55 -1.30
N THR A 250 -13.82 -24.72 -1.05
CA THR A 250 -13.00 -23.71 -0.36
C THR A 250 -12.88 -22.41 -1.15
N VAL A 251 -12.83 -22.51 -2.49
CA VAL A 251 -12.74 -21.34 -3.38
C VAL A 251 -14.07 -20.60 -3.37
N LEU A 252 -15.19 -21.31 -3.50
CA LEU A 252 -16.52 -20.72 -3.46
C LEU A 252 -16.82 -20.09 -2.10
N TRP A 253 -16.46 -20.75 -1.00
CA TRP A 253 -16.67 -20.22 0.35
C TRP A 253 -15.91 -18.90 0.61
N ARG A 254 -14.69 -18.79 0.09
CA ARG A 254 -13.88 -17.55 0.23
C ARG A 254 -14.45 -16.37 -0.56
N PHE A 255 -15.11 -16.64 -1.68
CA PHE A 255 -15.58 -15.62 -2.62
C PHE A 255 -17.09 -15.32 -2.49
N ALA A 256 -17.90 -16.32 -2.17
CA ALA A 256 -19.37 -16.28 -2.09
C ALA A 256 -19.89 -17.22 -0.99
N PRO A 257 -19.66 -16.90 0.30
CA PRO A 257 -20.13 -17.73 1.43
C PRO A 257 -21.65 -17.92 1.44
N GLU A 258 -22.41 -16.93 0.96
CA GLU A 258 -23.86 -17.00 0.81
C GLU A 258 -24.32 -18.10 -0.15
N VAL A 259 -23.59 -18.34 -1.25
CA VAL A 259 -23.86 -19.44 -2.19
C VAL A 259 -23.58 -20.78 -1.53
N THR A 260 -22.50 -20.87 -0.74
CA THR A 260 -22.14 -22.08 0.02
C THR A 260 -23.22 -22.45 1.05
N SER A 261 -23.76 -21.45 1.75
CA SER A 261 -24.88 -21.63 2.68
C SER A 261 -26.15 -22.07 1.96
N TYR A 262 -26.44 -21.46 0.80
CA TYR A 262 -27.58 -21.85 -0.04
C TYR A 262 -27.51 -23.30 -0.48
N ILE A 263 -26.37 -23.74 -1.03
CA ILE A 263 -26.11 -25.13 -1.43
C ILE A 263 -26.40 -26.07 -0.26
N THR A 264 -25.88 -25.75 0.92
CA THR A 264 -26.05 -26.60 2.11
C THR A 264 -27.52 -26.74 2.50
N ASN A 265 -28.28 -25.65 2.47
CA ASN A 265 -29.70 -25.65 2.83
C ASN A 265 -30.55 -26.37 1.78
N ARG A 266 -30.35 -26.10 0.49
CA ARG A 266 -31.08 -26.75 -0.61
C ARG A 266 -30.80 -28.25 -0.66
N LEU A 267 -29.55 -28.66 -0.49
CA LEU A 267 -29.18 -30.07 -0.46
C LEU A 267 -29.84 -30.83 0.71
N LYS A 268 -29.87 -30.22 1.90
CA LYS A 268 -30.57 -30.80 3.06
C LYS A 268 -32.07 -30.97 2.78
N GLY A 269 -32.70 -29.96 2.18
CA GLY A 269 -34.11 -30.03 1.78
C GLY A 269 -34.35 -31.17 0.79
N HIS A 270 -33.63 -31.17 -0.33
CA HIS A 270 -33.74 -32.17 -1.39
C HIS A 270 -33.55 -33.61 -0.89
N ASN A 271 -32.51 -33.84 -0.08
CA ASN A 271 -32.18 -35.18 0.43
C ASN A 271 -33.10 -35.70 1.53
N LYS A 272 -33.87 -34.79 2.16
CA LYS A 272 -34.93 -35.15 3.10
C LYS A 272 -36.13 -35.73 2.34
N PHE A 273 -36.61 -35.03 1.31
CA PHE A 273 -37.73 -35.48 0.47
C PHE A 273 -37.42 -36.75 -0.34
N THR A 274 -36.20 -36.91 -0.85
CA THR A 274 -35.79 -38.13 -1.58
C THR A 274 -35.42 -39.32 -0.68
N GLY A 275 -35.37 -39.12 0.64
CA GLY A 275 -34.88 -40.11 1.61
C GLY A 275 -35.94 -40.77 2.49
N GLU A 276 -37.09 -40.13 2.73
CA GLU A 276 -38.12 -40.62 3.66
C GLU A 276 -39.38 -41.19 2.96
N ASP A 277 -39.60 -40.94 1.67
CA ASP A 277 -40.84 -41.40 0.98
C ASP A 277 -40.71 -42.74 0.22
N MET A 278 -39.49 -43.29 0.01
CA MET A 278 -39.35 -44.62 -0.60
C MET A 278 -39.45 -45.80 0.39
N TRP A 279 -39.43 -45.56 1.69
CA TRP A 279 -39.59 -46.62 2.71
C TRP A 279 -41.04 -46.86 3.14
N ASN A 280 -41.96 -45.94 2.83
CA ASN A 280 -43.38 -46.04 3.22
C ASN A 280 -44.31 -46.55 2.10
N TYR A 281 -43.82 -46.74 0.87
CA TYR A 281 -44.62 -47.28 -0.25
C TYR A 281 -44.53 -48.80 -0.44
N HIS A 282 -43.58 -49.49 0.22
CA HIS A 282 -43.42 -50.94 0.10
C HIS A 282 -43.89 -51.75 1.33
N THR A 283 -44.44 -51.11 2.37
CA THR A 283 -44.85 -51.79 3.62
C THR A 283 -46.33 -51.59 4.00
N LYS A 284 -47.15 -51.01 3.13
CA LYS A 284 -48.61 -50.93 3.32
C LYS A 284 -49.37 -51.34 2.06
N GLY A 285 -49.05 -52.53 1.57
CA GLY A 285 -49.67 -53.10 0.38
C GLY A 285 -49.64 -54.62 0.35
N GLU A 286 -49.79 -55.27 1.51
CA GLU A 286 -50.28 -56.65 1.66
C GLU A 286 -51.07 -56.75 2.98
#